data_AF-A0A061PEV6-F1
#
_entry.id   AF-A0A061PEV6-F1
#
_cell.length_a   1.000
_cell.length_b   1.000
_cell.length_c   1.000
_cell.angle_alpha   90.00
_cell.angle_beta   90.00
_cell.angle_gamma   90.00
#
_symmetry.space_group_name_H-M   'P 1'
#
loop_
_entity.id
_entity.type
_entity.pdbx_description
1 polymer ?
#
loop_
_entity_poly.entity_id
_entity_poly.type
_entity_poly.pdbx_seq_one_letter_code
_entity_poly.pdbx_strand_id
1 'polypeptide(L)'
;MLLIDTALGEVRDELKFHWNFETDDWVQRDAGHTSAPGGADTAADEFDRRFEENMQRWYKKLAPILTKELKSRDLDDAYFVGSKEMTDELTQHIDDSKIRGKVQKNLGSKPTHEILNTVYGESLR
;
A
#
# COMPACT_ATOMS: atom_id res chain seq x y z
N MET A 1 -0.35 5.75 0.08
CA MET A 1 0.18 4.37 0.06
C MET A 1 1.68 4.42 -0.12
N LEU A 2 2.42 3.48 0.49
CA LEU A 2 3.86 3.32 0.37
C LEU A 2 4.16 1.96 -0.27
N LEU A 3 5.05 1.92 -1.25
CA LEU A 3 5.69 0.70 -1.77
C LEU A 3 7.16 0.75 -1.41
N ILE A 4 7.68 -0.33 -0.84
CA ILE A 4 9.08 -0.47 -0.42
C ILE A 4 9.70 -1.58 -1.26
N ASP A 5 10.66 -1.23 -2.10
CA ASP A 5 11.47 -2.19 -2.86
C ASP A 5 12.62 -2.66 -1.97
N THR A 6 12.78 -3.97 -1.86
CA THR A 6 13.77 -4.58 -0.99
C THR A 6 14.48 -5.73 -1.69
N ALA A 7 15.77 -5.88 -1.40
CA ALA A 7 16.52 -7.09 -1.74
C ALA A 7 17.46 -7.45 -0.60
N LEU A 8 17.53 -8.74 -0.27
CA LEU A 8 18.41 -9.26 0.78
C LEU A 8 18.24 -8.55 2.15
N GLY A 9 17.04 -8.06 2.45
CA GLY A 9 16.72 -7.36 3.70
C GLY A 9 17.11 -5.87 3.70
N GLU A 10 17.67 -5.35 2.62
CA GLU A 10 17.98 -3.93 2.45
C GLU A 10 16.90 -3.23 1.61
N VAL A 11 16.63 -1.96 1.94
CA VAL A 11 15.73 -1.09 1.15
C VAL A 11 16.49 -0.58 -0.06
N ARG A 12 15.98 -0.88 -1.26
CA ARG A 12 16.52 -0.37 -2.52
C ARG A 12 15.88 0.95 -2.91
N ASP A 13 14.56 1.06 -2.71
CA ASP A 13 13.78 2.22 -3.13
C ASP A 13 12.44 2.32 -2.38
N GLU A 14 11.85 3.50 -2.39
CA GLU A 14 10.53 3.77 -1.83
C GLU A 14 9.68 4.62 -2.79
N LEU A 15 8.45 4.20 -3.04
CA LEU A 15 7.48 4.95 -3.84
C LEU A 15 6.29 5.36 -2.98
N LYS A 16 5.95 6.65 -3.01
CA LYS A 16 4.79 7.19 -2.29
C LYS A 16 3.70 7.55 -3.28
N PHE A 17 2.54 6.94 -3.11
CA PHE A 17 1.36 7.22 -3.92
C PHE A 17 0.34 7.99 -3.09
N HIS A 18 -0.21 9.04 -3.69
CA HIS A 18 -1.31 9.80 -3.11
C HIS A 18 -2.41 9.97 -4.15
N TRP A 19 -3.65 10.06 -3.66
CA TRP A 19 -4.79 10.30 -4.50
C TRP A 19 -4.88 11.79 -4.85
N ASN A 20 -5.02 12.11 -6.14
CA ASN A 20 -5.33 13.45 -6.60
C ASN A 20 -6.83 13.56 -6.88
N PHE A 21 -7.52 14.36 -6.06
CA PHE A 21 -8.96 14.58 -6.18
C PHE A 21 -9.35 15.41 -7.41
N GLU A 22 -8.47 16.27 -7.92
CA GLU A 22 -8.75 17.09 -9.10
C GLU A 22 -8.75 16.25 -10.38
N THR A 23 -7.87 15.26 -10.45
CA THR A 23 -7.73 14.37 -11.61
C THR A 23 -8.43 13.02 -11.45
N ASP A 24 -8.99 12.73 -10.26
CA ASP A 24 -9.52 11.41 -9.86
C ASP A 24 -8.53 10.28 -10.20
N ASP A 25 -7.24 10.50 -9.91
CA ASP A 25 -6.17 9.54 -10.26
C ASP A 25 -5.05 9.48 -9.21
N TRP A 26 -4.28 8.40 -9.23
CA TRP A 26 -3.11 8.22 -8.38
C TRP A 26 -1.90 8.96 -8.93
N VAL A 27 -1.20 9.69 -8.05
CA VAL A 27 0.04 10.38 -8.37
C VAL A 27 1.18 9.81 -7.53
N GLN A 28 2.24 9.37 -8.20
CA GLN A 28 3.50 8.97 -7.58
C GLN A 28 4.31 10.22 -7.19
N ARG A 29 4.85 10.23 -5.97
CA ARG A 29 5.95 11.11 -5.57
C ARG A 29 7.16 10.26 -5.25
N ASP A 30 8.31 10.71 -5.71
CA ASP A 30 9.60 10.19 -5.27
C ASP A 30 9.77 10.48 -3.77
N ALA A 31 10.34 9.53 -3.03
CA ALA A 31 10.32 9.49 -1.57
C ALA A 31 11.01 10.66 -0.84
N GLY A 32 11.65 11.59 -1.58
CA GLY A 32 12.33 12.79 -1.06
C GLY A 32 11.43 13.90 -0.50
N HIS A 33 10.10 13.81 -0.64
CA HIS A 33 9.18 14.79 -0.08
C HIS A 33 8.17 14.14 0.87
N THR A 34 8.45 14.23 2.17
CA THR A 34 7.53 13.85 3.24
C THR A 34 6.37 14.84 3.31
N SER A 35 5.21 14.43 2.82
CA SER A 35 3.94 14.99 3.26
C SER A 35 3.08 13.82 3.70
N ALA A 36 3.03 13.57 5.00
CA ALA A 36 2.09 12.62 5.59
C ALA A 36 0.68 13.23 5.50
N PRO A 37 -0.33 12.55 4.94
CA PRO A 37 -1.71 12.92 5.19
C PRO A 37 -2.03 12.47 6.61
N GLY A 38 -2.05 13.43 7.54
CA GLY A 38 -2.62 13.23 8.87
C GLY A 38 -4.14 13.37 8.85
N GLY A 39 -4.80 12.68 9.77
CA GLY A 39 -6.19 12.95 10.16
C GLY A 39 -7.14 11.77 9.97
N ALA A 40 -7.20 10.91 10.99
CA ALA A 40 -8.43 10.18 11.30
C ALA A 40 -8.98 10.82 12.58
N ASP A 41 -10.09 11.55 12.47
CA ASP A 41 -10.97 11.75 13.62
C ASP A 41 -12.44 12.02 13.19
N THR A 42 -13.31 11.13 13.67
CA THR A 42 -14.74 11.25 14.03
C THR A 42 -15.78 11.92 13.09
N ALA A 43 -16.52 11.10 12.34
CA ALA A 43 -17.98 11.22 12.06
C ALA A 43 -18.51 9.96 11.33
N ALA A 44 -18.98 8.97 12.08
CA ALA A 44 -19.02 7.55 11.69
C ALA A 44 -20.44 7.00 11.38
N ASP A 45 -20.98 7.21 10.17
CA ASP A 45 -21.88 6.20 9.56
C ASP A 45 -22.31 6.60 8.13
N GLU A 46 -22.69 7.86 7.89
CA GLU A 46 -23.11 8.30 6.54
C GLU A 46 -21.91 8.73 5.66
N PHE A 47 -20.80 9.08 6.30
CA PHE A 47 -19.51 9.32 5.64
C PHE A 47 -18.88 8.02 5.15
N ASP A 48 -19.09 6.92 5.87
CA ASP A 48 -18.44 5.63 5.62
C ASP A 48 -18.85 5.04 4.28
N ARG A 49 -20.13 5.11 3.89
CA ARG A 49 -20.57 4.49 2.63
C ARG A 49 -20.00 5.15 1.38
N ARG A 50 -19.92 6.49 1.35
CA ARG A 50 -19.28 7.23 0.24
C ARG A 50 -17.77 7.10 0.30
N PHE A 51 -17.19 7.00 1.49
CA PHE A 51 -15.77 6.76 1.69
C PHE A 51 -15.37 5.36 1.21
N GLU A 52 -16.14 4.34 1.54
CA GLU A 52 -15.97 2.94 1.11
C GLU A 52 -16.15 2.78 -0.41
N GLU A 53 -17.24 3.33 -0.99
CA GLU A 53 -17.47 3.30 -2.44
C GLU A 53 -16.34 4.00 -3.21
N ASN A 54 -15.82 5.10 -2.67
CA ASN A 54 -14.67 5.77 -3.25
C ASN A 54 -13.39 4.96 -3.07
N MET A 55 -13.17 4.37 -1.89
CA MET A 55 -11.99 3.59 -1.56
C MET A 55 -11.85 2.34 -2.44
N GLN A 56 -12.96 1.64 -2.69
CA GLN A 56 -13.05 0.52 -3.63
C GLN A 56 -12.60 0.94 -5.04
N ARG A 57 -13.14 2.07 -5.54
CA ARG A 57 -12.73 2.64 -6.85
C ARG A 57 -11.24 3.00 -6.87
N TRP A 58 -10.73 3.56 -5.78
CA TRP A 58 -9.33 3.96 -5.67
C TRP A 58 -8.39 2.76 -5.70
N TYR A 59 -8.67 1.68 -4.95
CA TYR A 59 -7.84 0.47 -4.96
C TYR A 59 -7.86 -0.25 -6.30
N LYS A 60 -9.01 -0.30 -6.96
CA LYS A 60 -9.13 -0.82 -8.33
C LYS A 60 -8.24 -0.08 -9.34
N LYS A 61 -8.11 1.24 -9.20
CA LYS A 61 -7.20 2.05 -10.02
C LYS A 61 -5.72 1.89 -9.61
N LEU A 62 -5.45 1.55 -8.35
CA LEU A 62 -4.10 1.40 -7.82
C LEU A 62 -3.45 0.08 -8.21
N ALA A 63 -4.22 -1.00 -8.20
CA ALA A 63 -3.76 -2.35 -8.50
C ALA A 63 -3.00 -2.48 -9.84
N PRO A 64 -3.45 -1.90 -10.98
CA PRO A 64 -2.69 -1.96 -12.23
C PRO A 64 -1.38 -1.15 -12.16
N ILE A 65 -1.35 -0.04 -11.42
CA ILE A 65 -0.13 0.76 -11.20
C ILE A 65 0.88 -0.07 -10.42
N LEU A 66 0.45 -0.68 -9.31
CA LEU A 66 1.29 -1.58 -8.51
C LEU A 66 1.79 -2.77 -9.32
N THR A 67 0.90 -3.42 -10.07
CA THR A 67 1.26 -4.54 -10.94
C THR A 67 2.33 -4.15 -11.96
N LYS A 68 2.23 -2.94 -12.52
CA LYS A 68 3.25 -2.39 -13.42
C LYS A 68 4.57 -2.17 -12.69
N GLU A 69 4.55 -1.56 -11.49
CA GLU A 69 5.76 -1.33 -10.70
C GLU A 69 6.46 -2.65 -10.35
N LEU A 70 5.71 -3.64 -9.84
CA LEU A 70 6.22 -4.98 -9.53
C LEU A 70 6.89 -5.63 -10.75
N LYS A 71 6.28 -5.53 -11.93
CA LYS A 71 6.83 -6.10 -13.18
C LYS A 71 8.04 -5.31 -13.67
N SER A 72 8.00 -3.98 -13.61
CA SER A 72 9.07 -3.11 -14.12
C SER A 72 10.36 -3.20 -13.30
N ARG A 73 10.24 -3.53 -12.00
CA ARG A 73 11.34 -3.68 -11.05
C ARG A 73 11.80 -5.13 -10.91
N ASP A 74 11.20 -6.05 -11.66
CA ASP A 74 11.45 -7.49 -11.61
C ASP A 74 11.33 -8.06 -10.19
N LEU A 75 10.33 -7.57 -9.44
CA LEU A 75 10.06 -8.03 -8.09
C LEU A 75 9.37 -9.40 -8.17
N ASP A 76 9.96 -10.40 -7.52
CA ASP A 76 9.44 -11.78 -7.52
C ASP A 76 8.02 -11.82 -6.96
N ASP A 77 7.85 -11.27 -5.76
CA ASP A 77 6.61 -11.24 -5.00
C ASP A 77 6.56 -10.03 -4.04
N ALA A 78 5.41 -9.80 -3.41
CA ALA A 78 5.18 -8.69 -2.49
C ALA A 78 4.34 -9.07 -1.28
N TYR A 79 4.60 -8.39 -0.16
CA TYR A 79 3.74 -8.40 1.02
C TYR A 79 2.84 -7.16 1.04
N PHE A 80 1.57 -7.37 1.36
CA PHE A 80 0.58 -6.31 1.48
C PHE A 80 0.30 -6.03 2.96
N VAL A 81 0.52 -4.80 3.41
CA VAL A 81 0.44 -4.43 4.83
C VAL A 81 -0.64 -3.37 5.05
N GLY A 82 -1.53 -3.59 6.00
CA GLY A 82 -2.54 -2.62 6.42
C GLY A 82 -3.78 -3.24 7.06
N SER A 83 -4.96 -2.64 6.92
CA SER A 83 -6.20 -3.26 7.42
C SER A 83 -6.58 -4.48 6.58
N LYS A 84 -7.40 -5.37 7.16
CA LYS A 84 -7.92 -6.53 6.45
C LYS A 84 -8.73 -6.12 5.22
N GLU A 85 -9.66 -5.16 5.33
CA GLU A 85 -10.44 -4.73 4.17
C GLU A 85 -9.55 -4.20 3.05
N MET A 86 -8.58 -3.35 3.38
CA MET A 86 -7.68 -2.75 2.39
C MET A 86 -6.83 -3.80 1.68
N THR A 87 -6.20 -4.68 2.45
CA THR A 87 -5.31 -5.71 1.89
C THR A 87 -6.10 -6.70 1.05
N ASP A 88 -7.30 -7.10 1.48
CA ASP A 88 -8.16 -8.00 0.72
C ASP A 88 -8.69 -7.35 -0.56
N GLU A 89 -9.14 -6.10 -0.52
CA GLU A 89 -9.65 -5.40 -1.70
C GLU A 89 -8.56 -5.17 -2.75
N LEU A 90 -7.40 -4.66 -2.34
CA LEU A 90 -6.31 -4.37 -3.27
C LEU A 90 -5.78 -5.64 -3.95
N THR A 91 -5.67 -6.72 -3.19
CA THR A 91 -5.12 -7.98 -3.68
C THR A 91 -6.06 -8.74 -4.61
N GLN A 92 -7.38 -8.52 -4.55
CA GLN A 92 -8.34 -9.07 -5.53
C GLN A 92 -8.07 -8.60 -6.97
N HIS A 93 -7.30 -7.53 -7.14
CA HIS A 93 -6.98 -6.93 -8.43
C HIS A 93 -5.51 -7.12 -8.84
N ILE A 94 -4.75 -7.95 -8.11
CA ILE A 94 -3.34 -8.23 -8.36
C ILE A 94 -3.16 -9.72 -8.67
N ASP A 95 -2.22 -10.05 -9.56
CA ASP A 95 -1.89 -11.44 -9.90
C ASP A 95 -1.48 -12.23 -8.63
N ASP A 96 -2.15 -13.35 -8.35
CA ASP A 96 -1.90 -14.18 -7.15
C ASP A 96 -0.43 -14.61 -7.00
N SER A 97 0.27 -14.83 -8.11
CA SER A 97 1.70 -15.20 -8.11
C SER A 97 2.62 -14.10 -7.57
N LYS A 98 2.13 -12.85 -7.51
CA LYS A 98 2.86 -11.71 -6.94
C LYS A 98 2.52 -11.46 -5.48
N ILE A 99 1.61 -12.22 -4.89
CA ILE A 99 1.18 -12.04 -3.51
C ILE A 99 1.85 -13.10 -2.64
N ARG A 100 2.88 -12.69 -1.89
CA ARG A 100 3.55 -13.56 -0.92
C ARG A 100 2.79 -13.68 0.39
N GLY A 101 2.14 -12.58 0.81
CA GLY A 101 1.39 -12.56 2.06
C GLY A 101 0.70 -11.25 2.34
N LYS A 102 -0.20 -11.29 3.33
CA LYS A 102 -0.94 -10.13 3.85
C LYS A 102 -0.64 -9.98 5.34
N VAL A 103 -0.19 -8.81 5.76
CA VAL A 103 0.06 -8.46 7.16
C VAL A 103 -1.01 -7.46 7.61
N GLN A 104 -1.94 -7.94 8.44
CA GLN A 104 -3.11 -7.17 8.88
C GLN A 104 -2.78 -6.29 10.09
N LYS A 105 -1.83 -5.36 9.92
CA LYS A 105 -1.40 -4.41 10.95
C LYS A 105 -1.31 -3.01 10.37
N ASN A 106 -1.73 -2.01 11.15
CA ASN A 106 -1.52 -0.62 10.80
C ASN A 106 -0.08 -0.21 11.12
N LEU A 107 0.79 -0.23 10.11
CA LEU A 107 2.19 0.20 10.21
C LEU A 107 2.47 1.51 9.46
N GLY A 108 1.43 2.24 9.03
CA GLY A 108 1.58 3.42 8.16
C GLY A 108 2.36 4.58 8.78
N SER A 109 2.46 4.64 10.11
CA SER A 109 3.22 5.64 10.86
C SER A 109 4.61 5.17 11.28
N LYS A 110 4.97 3.91 11.00
CA LYS A 110 6.25 3.33 11.38
C LYS A 110 7.34 3.65 10.36
N PRO A 111 8.59 3.81 10.80
CA PRO A 111 9.71 3.94 9.87
C PRO A 111 9.92 2.63 9.10
N THR A 112 10.45 2.73 7.87
CA THR A 112 10.62 1.61 6.94
C THR A 112 11.28 0.38 7.55
N HIS A 113 12.35 0.56 8.33
CA HIS A 113 13.04 -0.55 8.99
C HIS A 113 12.16 -1.30 10.03
N GLU A 114 11.25 -0.62 10.74
CA GLU A 114 10.30 -1.27 11.64
C GLU A 114 9.24 -2.06 10.86
N ILE A 115 8.81 -1.53 9.70
CA ILE A 115 7.89 -2.23 8.80
C ILE A 115 8.54 -3.53 8.31
N LEU A 116 9.78 -3.47 7.80
CA LEU A 116 10.51 -4.64 7.33
C LEU A 116 10.74 -5.68 8.42
N ASN A 117 11.13 -5.26 9.63
CA ASN A 117 11.29 -6.17 10.76
C ASN A 117 9.99 -6.91 11.11
N THR A 118 8.84 -6.22 10.99
CA THR A 118 7.54 -6.84 11.24
C THR A 118 7.20 -7.84 10.14
N VAL A 119 7.37 -7.48 8.88
CA VAL A 119 7.03 -8.32 7.72
C VAL A 119 7.93 -9.58 7.65
N TYR A 120 9.26 -9.40 7.71
CA TYR A 120 10.19 -10.52 7.66
C TYR A 120 10.23 -11.32 8.97
N GLY A 121 10.05 -10.66 10.11
CA GLY A 121 9.96 -11.33 11.40
C GLY A 121 8.73 -12.23 11.53
N GLU A 122 7.61 -11.88 10.90
CA GLU A 122 6.44 -12.76 10.78
C GLU A 122 6.63 -13.84 9.73
N SER A 123 7.35 -13.59 8.62
CA SER A 123 7.65 -14.61 7.61
C SER A 123 8.53 -15.76 8.12
N LEU A 124 9.28 -15.55 9.22
CA LEU A 124 10.18 -16.54 9.79
C LEU A 124 9.55 -17.36 10.93
N ARG A 125 8.26 -17.15 11.25
CA ARG A 125 7.51 -17.87 12.28
C ARG A 125 6.47 -18.79 11.67
#